data_AF-A0A927P814-F1
#
_entry.id   AF-A0A927P814-F1
#
_cell.length_a   1.000
_cell.length_b   1.000
_cell.length_c   1.000
_cell.angle_alpha   90.00
_cell.angle_beta   90.00
_cell.angle_gamma   90.00
#
_symmetry.space_group_name_H-M   'P 1'
#
loop_
_entity.id
_entity.type
_entity.pdbx_description
1 polymer ?
#
loop_
_entity_poly.entity_id
_entity_poly.type
_entity_poly.pdbx_seq_one_letter_code
_entity_poly.pdbx_strand_id
1 'polypeptide(L)'
;MKKLNIDTKKHMGYSRSVERGMKARLSQKYSPVECERLMEKIDRKYEEFLVDLPYCGSRHNLMIWQLYDAIAAFAYFEVLPEKETPEEFTKTCAVIFEKDKQRKPLPRLLTVDSRGFVRLIRAAIRPIAKNMNRKLDSGEWEDGWRIEIETDHLNEA
;
A
#
# COMPACT_ATOMS: atom_id res chain seq x y z
N MET A 1 -9.60 -10.83 -13.08
CA MET A 1 -8.23 -11.00 -12.59
C MET A 1 -7.79 -12.39 -13.02
N LYS A 2 -6.78 -12.46 -13.89
CA LYS A 2 -6.17 -13.72 -14.32
C LYS A 2 -5.58 -14.41 -13.08
N LYS A 3 -5.52 -15.74 -13.07
CA LYS A 3 -4.98 -16.48 -11.92
C LYS A 3 -3.45 -16.36 -11.95
N LEU A 4 -2.88 -15.65 -10.97
CA LEU A 4 -1.44 -15.55 -10.78
C LEU A 4 -0.88 -16.89 -10.25
N ASN A 5 0.32 -17.25 -10.69
CA ASN A 5 1.05 -18.43 -10.27
C ASN A 5 1.91 -18.12 -9.02
N ILE A 6 1.25 -17.92 -7.88
CA ILE A 6 1.90 -17.58 -6.60
C ILE A 6 1.53 -18.59 -5.51
N ASP A 7 2.41 -18.78 -4.52
CA ASP A 7 2.03 -19.50 -3.30
C ASP A 7 1.05 -18.65 -2.48
N THR A 8 -0.24 -18.89 -2.68
CA THR A 8 -1.32 -18.16 -1.98
C THR A 8 -1.39 -18.37 -0.47
N LYS A 9 -0.62 -19.32 0.09
CA LYS A 9 -0.49 -19.47 1.55
C LYS A 9 0.49 -18.44 2.12
N LYS A 10 1.51 -18.08 1.34
CA LYS A 10 2.58 -17.14 1.71
C LYS A 10 2.33 -15.73 1.19
N HIS A 11 1.77 -15.63 -0.01
CA HIS A 11 1.63 -14.39 -0.76
C HIS A 11 0.18 -14.08 -1.14
N MET A 12 -0.07 -12.81 -1.45
CA MET A 12 -1.35 -12.34 -1.96
C MET A 12 -1.15 -11.76 -3.36
N GLY A 13 -2.20 -11.76 -4.16
CA GLY A 13 -2.22 -10.94 -5.38
C GLY A 13 -2.47 -9.47 -5.04
N TYR A 14 -2.05 -8.57 -5.93
CA TYR A 14 -2.41 -7.16 -5.85
C TYR A 14 -3.91 -6.95 -6.12
N SER A 15 -4.41 -5.81 -5.68
CA SER A 15 -5.83 -5.49 -5.70
C SER A 15 -6.33 -5.17 -7.12
N ARG A 16 -7.63 -5.41 -7.35
CA ARG A 16 -8.30 -5.00 -8.61
C ARG A 16 -8.22 -3.49 -8.86
N SER A 17 -8.06 -2.69 -7.82
CA SER A 17 -7.89 -1.23 -7.96
C SER A 17 -6.56 -0.92 -8.65
N VAL A 18 -5.48 -1.56 -8.18
CA VAL A 18 -4.15 -1.45 -8.77
C VAL A 18 -4.15 -1.98 -10.21
N GLU A 19 -4.78 -3.13 -10.46
CA GLU A 19 -4.95 -3.67 -11.83
C GLU A 19 -5.59 -2.63 -12.77
N ARG A 20 -6.67 -1.97 -12.33
CA ARG A 20 -7.35 -0.93 -13.12
C ARG A 20 -6.49 0.31 -13.32
N GLY A 21 -5.79 0.76 -12.28
CA GLY A 21 -4.91 1.93 -12.37
C GLY A 21 -3.76 1.72 -13.35
N MET A 22 -3.12 0.55 -13.29
CA MET A 22 -2.08 0.16 -14.25
C MET A 22 -2.63 0.12 -15.68
N LYS A 23 -3.77 -0.54 -15.89
CA LYS A 23 -4.44 -0.59 -17.21
C LYS A 23 -4.79 0.80 -17.73
N ALA A 24 -5.35 1.66 -16.89
CA ALA A 24 -5.68 3.03 -17.25
C ALA A 24 -4.43 3.81 -17.67
N ARG A 25 -3.32 3.65 -16.94
CA ARG A 25 -2.06 4.31 -17.28
C ARG A 25 -1.46 3.79 -18.59
N LEU A 26 -1.47 2.47 -18.82
CA LEU A 26 -1.00 1.88 -20.08
C LEU A 26 -1.82 2.36 -21.28
N SER A 27 -3.15 2.40 -21.14
CA SER A 27 -4.05 2.81 -22.23
C SER A 27 -3.88 4.25 -22.70
N GLN A 28 -3.17 5.10 -21.94
CA GLN A 28 -2.83 6.45 -22.36
C GLN A 28 -1.66 6.48 -23.36
N LYS A 29 -0.83 5.42 -23.38
CA LYS A 29 0.45 5.38 -24.12
C LYS A 29 0.51 4.27 -25.17
N TYR A 30 -0.26 3.19 -24.99
CA TYR A 30 -0.15 1.98 -25.79
C TYR A 30 -1.50 1.56 -26.38
N SER A 31 -1.46 0.83 -27.49
CA SER A 31 -2.65 0.22 -28.07
C SER A 31 -3.27 -0.84 -27.12
N PRO A 32 -4.55 -1.21 -27.29
CA PRO A 32 -5.17 -2.24 -26.46
C PRO A 32 -4.41 -3.58 -26.44
N VAL A 33 -3.90 -4.01 -27.61
CA VAL A 33 -3.13 -5.25 -27.75
C VAL A 33 -1.81 -5.17 -26.98
N GLU A 34 -1.12 -4.04 -27.07
CA GLU A 34 0.11 -3.82 -26.30
C GLU A 34 -0.15 -3.71 -24.81
N CYS A 35 -1.25 -3.08 -24.40
CA CYS A 35 -1.67 -3.02 -23.00
C CYS A 35 -1.86 -4.42 -22.42
N GLU A 36 -2.55 -5.31 -23.13
CA GLU A 36 -2.73 -6.70 -22.69
C GLU A 36 -1.39 -7.42 -22.57
N ARG A 37 -0.54 -7.31 -23.58
CA ARG A 37 0.80 -7.91 -23.57
C ARG A 37 1.67 -7.38 -22.42
N LEU A 38 1.61 -6.07 -22.14
CA LEU A 38 2.32 -5.45 -21.03
C LEU A 38 1.76 -5.91 -19.70
N MET A 39 0.45 -5.97 -19.53
CA MET A 39 -0.17 -6.53 -18.32
C MET A 39 0.29 -7.97 -18.05
N GLU A 40 0.37 -8.83 -19.07
CA GLU A 40 0.91 -10.19 -18.88
C GLU A 40 2.40 -10.20 -18.48
N LYS A 41 3.18 -9.21 -18.92
CA LYS A 41 4.56 -9.05 -18.43
C LYS A 41 4.58 -8.57 -16.98
N ILE A 42 3.69 -7.67 -16.59
CA ILE A 42 3.53 -7.22 -15.20
C ILE A 42 3.23 -8.41 -14.30
N ASP A 43 2.24 -9.24 -14.67
CA ASP A 43 1.86 -10.42 -13.91
C ASP A 43 3.07 -11.35 -13.67
N ARG A 44 3.84 -11.65 -14.73
CA ARG A 44 5.06 -12.47 -14.62
C ARG A 44 6.14 -11.82 -13.76
N LYS A 45 6.41 -10.53 -13.94
CA LYS A 45 7.43 -9.81 -13.15
C LYS A 45 7.03 -9.73 -11.68
N TYR A 46 5.74 -9.57 -11.41
CA TYR A 46 5.19 -9.61 -10.07
C TYR A 46 5.38 -10.99 -9.43
N GLU A 47 5.06 -12.07 -10.14
CA GLU A 47 5.30 -13.45 -9.68
C GLU A 47 6.79 -13.68 -9.37
N GLU A 48 7.69 -13.22 -10.23
CA GLU A 48 9.15 -13.29 -10.01
C GLU A 48 9.57 -12.60 -8.71
N PHE A 49 9.07 -11.38 -8.44
CA PHE A 49 9.37 -10.66 -7.19
C PHE A 49 8.91 -11.38 -5.93
N LEU A 50 7.88 -12.22 -6.04
CA LEU A 50 7.35 -12.96 -4.89
C LEU A 50 8.12 -14.23 -4.57
N VAL A 51 8.95 -14.76 -5.48
CA VAL A 51 9.75 -15.97 -5.24
C VAL A 51 10.66 -15.78 -4.02
N ASP A 52 11.37 -14.66 -3.97
CA ASP A 52 12.36 -14.37 -2.92
C ASP A 52 11.77 -13.57 -1.75
N LEU A 53 10.54 -13.08 -1.86
CA LEU A 53 9.93 -12.27 -0.81
C LEU A 53 9.72 -13.13 0.46
N PRO A 54 10.21 -12.73 1.64
CA PRO A 54 9.91 -13.45 2.86
C PRO A 54 8.41 -13.39 3.18
N TYR A 55 7.97 -14.24 4.10
CA TYR A 55 6.59 -14.16 4.58
C TYR A 55 6.39 -12.89 5.41
N CYS A 56 5.68 -11.89 4.85
CA CYS A 56 5.46 -10.59 5.51
C CYS A 56 4.20 -10.55 6.39
N GLY A 57 3.63 -11.71 6.74
CA GLY A 57 2.42 -11.83 7.55
C GLY A 57 1.16 -12.21 6.76
N SER A 58 0.14 -12.64 7.50
CA SER A 58 -1.15 -13.08 6.95
C SER A 58 -2.10 -11.90 6.73
N ARG A 59 -3.32 -12.22 6.27
CA ARG A 59 -4.45 -11.27 6.17
C ARG A 59 -4.79 -10.53 7.47
N HIS A 60 -4.23 -10.94 8.61
CA HIS A 60 -4.34 -10.22 9.89
C HIS A 60 -3.48 -8.95 9.96
N ASN A 61 -2.46 -8.81 9.11
CA ASN A 61 -1.72 -7.57 8.95
C ASN A 61 -2.50 -6.62 8.02
N LEU A 62 -3.10 -5.56 8.56
CA LEU A 62 -3.93 -4.64 7.77
C LEU A 62 -3.15 -3.92 6.64
N MET A 63 -1.84 -3.78 6.79
CA MET A 63 -0.97 -3.09 5.83
C MET A 63 -0.46 -4.03 4.73
N ILE A 64 -0.66 -5.35 4.87
CA ILE A 64 -0.09 -6.33 3.95
C ILE A 64 -0.58 -6.14 2.52
N TRP A 65 -1.83 -5.70 2.34
CA TRP A 65 -2.40 -5.39 1.03
C TRP A 65 -1.67 -4.25 0.33
N GLN A 66 -1.22 -3.23 1.08
CA GLN A 66 -0.48 -2.10 0.52
C GLN A 66 0.91 -2.50 0.05
N LEU A 67 1.57 -3.43 0.74
CA LEU A 67 2.85 -3.99 0.31
C LEU A 67 2.71 -4.70 -1.05
N TYR A 68 1.75 -5.62 -1.19
CA TYR A 68 1.55 -6.33 -2.46
C TYR A 68 1.07 -5.41 -3.60
N ASP A 69 0.26 -4.40 -3.28
CA ASP A 69 -0.13 -3.34 -4.21
C ASP A 69 1.11 -2.52 -4.67
N ALA A 70 2.06 -2.23 -3.77
CA ALA A 70 3.32 -1.55 -4.09
C ALA A 70 4.26 -2.39 -4.97
N ILE A 71 4.42 -3.68 -4.66
CA ILE A 71 5.23 -4.62 -5.46
C ILE A 71 4.70 -4.67 -6.90
N ALA A 72 3.38 -4.64 -7.09
CA ALA A 72 2.79 -4.61 -8.43
C ALA A 72 3.09 -3.31 -9.19
N ALA A 73 3.13 -2.15 -8.51
CA ALA A 73 3.56 -0.90 -9.15
C ALA A 73 5.04 -0.92 -9.57
N PHE A 74 5.91 -1.58 -8.80
CA PHE A 74 7.28 -1.82 -9.23
C PHE A 74 7.35 -2.78 -10.42
N ALA A 75 6.57 -3.85 -10.42
CA ALA A 75 6.49 -4.76 -11.57
C ALA A 75 6.02 -4.03 -12.85
N TYR A 76 5.05 -3.11 -12.72
CA TYR A 76 4.65 -2.19 -13.77
C TYR A 76 5.83 -1.40 -14.32
N PHE A 77 6.55 -0.68 -13.44
CA PHE A 77 7.69 0.13 -13.83
C PHE A 77 8.79 -0.70 -14.50
N GLU A 78 9.00 -1.93 -14.05
CA GLU A 78 10.04 -2.79 -14.56
C GLU A 78 9.81 -3.24 -16.01
N VAL A 79 8.56 -3.44 -16.41
CA VAL A 79 8.28 -4.00 -17.74
C VAL A 79 7.99 -2.96 -18.81
N LEU A 80 7.94 -1.67 -18.43
CA LEU A 80 7.75 -0.60 -19.40
C LEU A 80 8.90 -0.59 -20.43
N PRO A 81 8.59 -0.51 -21.73
CA PRO A 81 9.60 -0.40 -22.78
C PRO A 81 10.47 0.85 -22.64
N GLU A 82 9.86 1.95 -22.21
CA GLU A 82 10.52 3.21 -21.88
C GLU A 82 10.21 3.54 -20.43
N LYS A 83 11.25 3.72 -19.62
CA LYS A 83 11.09 3.98 -18.19
C LYS A 83 10.51 5.37 -17.98
N GLU A 84 9.50 5.45 -17.13
CA GLU A 84 8.99 6.74 -16.68
C GLU A 84 10.07 7.47 -15.86
N THR A 85 10.12 8.79 -15.98
CA THR A 85 10.88 9.62 -15.05
C THR A 85 10.29 9.52 -13.63
N PRO A 86 11.03 9.90 -12.57
CA PRO A 86 10.51 9.88 -11.21
C PRO A 86 9.19 10.68 -11.03
N GLU A 87 9.07 11.81 -11.73
CA GLU A 87 7.89 12.67 -11.69
C GLU A 87 6.69 12.03 -12.37
N GLU A 88 6.91 11.37 -13.51
CA GLU A 88 5.87 10.60 -14.19
C GLU A 88 5.45 9.37 -13.39
N PHE A 89 6.41 8.66 -12.81
CA PHE A 89 6.11 7.51 -11.99
C PHE A 89 5.35 7.91 -10.72
N THR A 90 5.64 9.09 -10.15
CA THR A 90 4.84 9.65 -9.04
C THR A 90 3.39 9.86 -9.46
N LYS A 91 3.13 10.37 -10.67
CA LYS A 91 1.76 10.49 -11.22
C LYS A 91 1.13 9.12 -11.45
N THR A 92 1.90 8.14 -11.91
CA THR A 92 1.45 6.76 -12.08
C THR A 92 1.06 6.14 -10.73
N CYS A 93 1.89 6.27 -9.70
CA CYS A 93 1.57 5.88 -8.34
C CYS A 93 0.30 6.58 -7.83
N ALA A 94 0.14 7.87 -8.10
CA ALA A 94 -1.10 8.56 -7.78
C ALA A 94 -2.30 7.91 -8.47
N VAL A 95 -2.24 7.54 -9.76
CA VAL A 95 -3.36 6.87 -10.45
C VAL A 95 -3.60 5.43 -9.95
N ILE A 96 -2.52 4.68 -9.69
CA ILE A 96 -2.58 3.28 -9.22
C ILE A 96 -3.15 3.19 -7.81
N PHE A 97 -2.73 4.11 -6.93
CA PHE A 97 -3.10 4.14 -5.52
C PHE A 97 -4.20 5.15 -5.18
N GLU A 98 -4.66 5.98 -6.13
CA GLU A 98 -5.88 6.81 -5.99
C GLU A 98 -7.09 5.87 -5.89
N LYS A 99 -7.33 5.37 -4.68
CA LYS A 99 -8.64 4.94 -4.21
C LYS A 99 -9.53 6.16 -3.87
N ASP A 100 -9.02 7.39 -4.03
CA ASP A 100 -9.48 8.56 -3.28
C ASP A 100 -10.39 9.55 -4.00
N LYS A 101 -10.53 9.52 -5.34
CA LYS A 101 -11.52 10.41 -6.00
C LYS A 101 -12.98 10.04 -5.71
N GLN A 102 -13.24 8.89 -5.07
CA GLN A 102 -14.59 8.48 -4.65
C GLN A 102 -14.80 8.54 -3.13
N ARG A 103 -13.78 8.86 -2.32
CA ARG A 103 -13.98 9.10 -0.90
C ARG A 103 -14.44 10.53 -0.72
N LYS A 104 -15.68 10.71 -0.28
CA LYS A 104 -16.13 12.01 0.21
C LYS A 104 -15.10 12.49 1.25
N PRO A 105 -14.64 13.75 1.18
CA PRO A 105 -13.74 14.28 2.18
C PRO A 105 -14.35 14.02 3.55
N LEU A 106 -13.53 13.54 4.49
CA LEU A 106 -13.94 13.38 5.88
C LEU A 106 -14.52 14.72 6.35
N PRO A 107 -15.69 14.74 7.02
CA PRO A 107 -16.21 15.95 7.64
C PRO A 107 -15.09 16.60 8.46
N ARG A 108 -14.96 17.93 8.45
CA ARG A 108 -13.91 18.66 9.21
C ARG A 108 -13.80 18.24 10.69
N LEU A 109 -14.89 17.75 11.27
CA LEU A 109 -14.94 17.23 12.64
C LEU A 109 -14.21 15.90 12.84
N LEU A 110 -13.92 15.16 11.76
CA LEU A 110 -13.21 13.89 11.69
C LEU A 110 -11.88 14.00 10.95
N THR A 111 -11.30 15.21 10.88
CA THR A 111 -9.94 15.44 10.36
C THR A 111 -8.96 15.71 11.49
N VAL A 112 -7.66 15.66 11.17
CA VAL A 112 -6.57 15.98 12.10
C VAL A 112 -6.60 17.44 12.60
N ASP A 113 -7.35 18.31 11.91
CA ASP A 113 -7.55 19.70 12.32
C ASP A 113 -8.51 19.83 13.52
N SER A 114 -9.33 18.80 13.78
CA SER A 114 -10.23 18.74 14.92
C SER A 114 -9.50 18.27 16.17
N ARG A 115 -9.20 19.20 17.09
CA ARG A 115 -8.55 18.88 18.38
C ARG A 115 -9.29 17.76 19.14
N GLY A 116 -10.63 17.75 19.08
CA GLY A 116 -11.46 16.74 19.74
C GLY A 116 -11.29 15.34 19.12
N PHE A 117 -11.26 15.27 17.79
CA PHE A 117 -11.04 14.02 17.08
C PHE A 117 -9.64 13.47 17.31
N VAL A 118 -8.61 14.33 17.26
CA VAL A 118 -7.22 13.92 17.55
C VAL A 118 -7.09 13.38 18.98
N ARG A 119 -7.74 14.03 19.97
CA ARG A 119 -7.77 13.51 21.35
C ARG A 119 -8.43 12.13 21.45
N LEU A 120 -9.54 11.92 20.73
CA LEU A 120 -10.26 10.65 20.71
C LEU A 120 -9.44 9.52 20.07
N ILE A 121 -8.84 9.78 18.90
CA ILE A 121 -7.95 8.82 18.22
C ILE A 121 -6.71 8.53 19.07
N ARG A 122 -6.11 9.56 19.70
CA ARG A 122 -4.99 9.39 20.63
C ARG A 122 -5.36 8.47 21.80
N ALA A 123 -6.54 8.67 22.40
CA ALA A 123 -7.03 7.80 23.47
C ALA A 123 -7.24 6.36 23.01
N ALA A 124 -7.73 6.16 21.78
CA ALA A 124 -7.94 4.84 21.20
C ALA A 124 -6.64 4.12 20.82
N ILE A 125 -5.62 4.84 20.32
CA ILE A 125 -4.34 4.25 19.87
C ILE A 125 -3.42 3.94 21.05
N ARG A 126 -3.48 4.71 22.15
CA ARG A 126 -2.62 4.50 23.33
C ARG A 126 -2.60 3.07 23.88
N PRO A 127 -3.74 2.37 24.10
CA PRO A 127 -3.71 0.97 24.55
C PRO A 127 -3.08 0.02 23.52
N ILE A 128 -3.25 0.30 22.22
CA ILE A 128 -2.66 -0.49 21.13
C ILE A 128 -1.15 -0.33 21.15
N ALA A 129 -0.65 0.91 21.17
CA ALA A 129 0.78 1.22 21.24
C ALA A 129 1.42 0.60 22.49
N LYS A 130 0.77 0.71 23.66
CA LYS A 130 1.27 0.09 24.90
C LYS A 130 1.37 -1.43 24.80
N ASN A 131 0.39 -2.09 24.20
CA ASN A 131 0.42 -3.54 24.02
C ASN A 131 1.52 -3.97 23.02
N MET A 132 1.67 -3.25 21.91
CA MET A 132 2.73 -3.52 20.92
C MET A 132 4.12 -3.34 21.52
N ASN A 133 4.36 -2.21 22.20
CA ASN A 133 5.65 -1.95 22.85
C ASN A 133 5.96 -3.00 23.92
N ARG A 134 4.95 -3.44 24.71
CA ARG A 134 5.13 -4.53 25.68
C ARG A 134 5.58 -5.84 25.02
N LYS A 135 5.01 -6.20 23.85
CA LYS A 135 5.36 -7.43 23.12
C LYS A 135 6.76 -7.36 22.52
N LEU A 136 7.18 -6.17 22.09
CA LEU A 136 8.55 -5.90 21.69
C LEU A 136 9.51 -6.04 22.89
N ASP A 137 9.17 -5.42 24.02
CA ASP A 137 9.98 -5.47 25.25
C ASP A 137 10.12 -6.89 25.81
N SER A 138 9.10 -7.75 25.63
CA SER A 138 9.15 -9.15 26.05
C SER A 138 9.88 -10.07 25.07
N GLY A 139 10.40 -9.54 23.95
CA GLY A 139 11.03 -10.33 22.89
C GLY A 139 10.07 -11.24 22.13
N GLU A 140 8.75 -11.05 22.30
CA GLU A 140 7.75 -11.82 21.52
C GLU A 140 7.81 -11.41 20.04
N TRP A 141 8.18 -10.15 19.77
CA TRP A 141 8.36 -9.59 18.44
C TRP A 141 9.83 -9.23 18.24
N GLU A 142 10.58 -10.08 17.56
CA GLU A 142 12.04 -9.95 17.38
C GLU A 142 12.46 -8.65 16.68
N ASP A 143 11.84 -8.31 15.53
CA ASP A 143 12.14 -7.10 14.74
C ASP A 143 10.96 -6.11 14.69
N GLY A 144 10.25 -5.95 15.81
CA GLY A 144 9.07 -5.09 15.88
C GLY A 144 9.40 -3.59 15.92
N TRP A 145 8.48 -2.76 15.41
CA TRP A 145 8.58 -1.30 15.47
C TRP A 145 7.95 -0.74 16.76
N ARG A 146 8.66 0.17 17.43
CA ARG A 146 8.13 0.92 18.59
C ARG A 146 7.23 2.06 18.10
N ILE A 147 6.08 2.23 18.74
CA ILE A 147 5.19 3.36 18.50
C ILE A 147 5.29 4.33 19.67
N GLU A 148 5.72 5.56 19.39
CA GLU A 148 5.71 6.69 20.31
C GLU A 148 4.64 7.69 19.87
N ILE A 149 3.83 8.16 20.82
CA ILE A 149 2.75 9.10 20.55
C ILE A 149 3.17 10.44 21.15
N GLU A 150 3.67 11.35 20.31
CA GLU A 150 4.04 12.71 20.74
C GLU A 150 2.86 13.47 21.34
N THR A 151 3.12 14.21 22.42
CA THR A 151 2.08 14.86 23.23
C THR A 151 1.86 16.33 22.94
N ASP A 152 2.81 17.04 22.33
CA ASP A 152 3.00 18.48 22.64
C ASP A 152 2.46 19.49 21.62
N HIS A 153 2.20 19.10 20.36
CA HIS A 153 1.83 20.07 19.30
C HIS A 153 0.41 20.68 19.38
N LEU A 154 -0.37 20.44 20.45
CA LEU A 154 -1.76 20.91 20.55
C LEU A 154 -2.01 21.95 21.66
N ASN A 155 -0.98 22.30 22.44
CA ASN A 155 -1.07 23.26 23.53
C ASN A 155 -0.53 24.65 23.18
N GLU A 156 0.01 24.86 21.98
CA GLU A 156 0.66 26.13 21.57
C GLU A 156 -0.22 27.03 20.67
N ALA A 157 -1.55 26.90 20.69
CA ALA A 157 -2.46 27.82 19.99
C ALA A 157 -3.81 28.04 20.69
#